data_AF-A0A561SKI7-F1
#
_entry.id   AF-A0A561SKI7-F1
#
_cell.length_a   1.000
_cell.length_b   1.000
_cell.length_c   1.000
_cell.angle_alpha   90.00
_cell.angle_beta   90.00
_cell.angle_gamma   90.00
#
_symmetry.space_group_name_H-M   'P 1'
#
loop_
_entity.id
_entity.type
_entity.pdbx_description
1 polymer ?
#
loop_
_entity_poly.entity_id
_entity_poly.type
_entity_poly.pdbx_seq_one_letter_code
_entity_poly.pdbx_strand_id
1 'polypeptide(L)'
;MSSRRQINTIAGGNPSWNTGVDYAAQLRAADPALRRAVQALYATAGLDLRPDLDALAAAPQIAADPAAVERFAQGLVFDGDLKIPVLTVSNIGDQISTVAQQQFYGENVRRAGKNALLRQTYVESVGHCAFSPAEQQAALRAVVDRLPAAGRPPTRAR
;
A
#
# COMPACT_ATOMS: atom_id res chain seq x y z
N MET A 1 -17.86 9.62 -5.87
CA MET A 1 -16.84 10.70 -5.83
C MET A 1 -15.47 10.07 -6.07
N SER A 2 -14.55 10.73 -6.78
CA SER A 2 -13.22 10.17 -7.06
C SER A 2 -12.35 10.16 -5.80
N SER A 3 -11.62 9.06 -5.55
CA SER A 3 -10.69 8.92 -4.43
C SER A 3 -9.64 10.04 -4.38
N ARG A 4 -9.19 10.52 -5.55
CA ARG A 4 -8.23 11.64 -5.63
C ARG A 4 -8.80 12.94 -5.05
N ARG A 5 -10.07 13.24 -5.34
CA ARG A 5 -10.71 14.46 -4.80
C ARG A 5 -10.79 14.38 -3.28
N GLN A 6 -11.20 13.23 -2.75
CA GLN A 6 -11.31 13.03 -1.31
C GLN A 6 -9.94 13.14 -0.60
N ILE A 7 -8.89 12.53 -1.17
CA ILE A 7 -7.52 12.67 -0.67
C ILE A 7 -7.10 14.14 -0.66
N ASN A 8 -7.33 14.88 -1.75
CA ASN A 8 -6.94 16.28 -1.81
C ASN A 8 -7.69 17.14 -0.78
N THR A 9 -8.97 16.85 -0.54
CA THR A 9 -9.76 17.52 0.49
C THR A 9 -9.22 17.25 1.89
N ILE A 10 -8.92 15.98 2.21
CA ILE A 10 -8.36 15.60 3.53
C ILE A 10 -6.96 16.20 3.73
N ALA A 11 -6.12 16.14 2.71
CA ALA A 11 -4.77 16.71 2.75
C ALA A 11 -4.77 18.26 2.72
N GLY A 12 -5.86 18.89 2.30
CA GLY A 12 -5.96 20.35 2.15
C GLY A 12 -5.27 20.90 0.90
N GLY A 13 -4.92 20.06 -0.07
CA GLY A 13 -4.18 20.40 -1.28
C GLY A 13 -3.84 19.14 -2.08
N ASN A 14 -3.04 19.26 -3.14
CA ASN A 14 -2.60 18.10 -3.93
C ASN A 14 -1.32 17.50 -3.32
N PRO A 15 -1.34 16.29 -2.73
CA PRO A 15 -0.14 15.67 -2.16
C PRO A 15 0.66 14.86 -3.19
N SER A 16 0.27 14.87 -4.47
CA SER A 16 0.89 14.06 -5.54
C SER A 16 1.62 14.92 -6.57
N TRP A 17 2.69 14.40 -7.15
CA TRP A 17 3.46 15.12 -8.17
C TRP A 17 4.02 14.16 -9.23
N ASN A 18 4.40 14.72 -10.38
CA ASN A 18 5.31 14.09 -11.35
C ASN A 18 6.55 14.94 -11.65
N THR A 19 6.70 16.10 -11.01
CA THR A 19 7.92 16.92 -11.09
C THR A 19 9.14 16.07 -10.71
N GLY A 20 10.15 16.02 -11.58
CA GLY A 20 11.39 15.29 -11.33
C GLY A 20 11.32 13.76 -11.44
N VAL A 21 10.20 13.20 -11.93
CA VAL A 21 10.09 11.75 -12.16
C VAL A 21 10.82 11.35 -13.45
N ASP A 22 11.80 10.46 -13.34
CA ASP A 22 12.36 9.73 -14.49
C ASP A 22 11.55 8.43 -14.70
N TYR A 23 10.63 8.46 -15.66
CA TYR A 23 9.76 7.33 -15.98
C TYR A 23 10.53 6.10 -16.48
N ALA A 24 11.66 6.30 -17.16
CA ALA A 24 12.50 5.19 -17.60
C ALA A 24 13.20 4.54 -16.40
N ALA A 25 13.69 5.32 -15.44
CA ALA A 25 14.22 4.81 -14.17
C ALA A 25 13.14 4.09 -13.35
N GLN A 26 11.93 4.66 -13.27
CA GLN A 26 10.81 4.05 -12.57
C GLN A 26 10.45 2.70 -13.19
N LEU A 27 10.37 2.62 -14.52
CA LEU A 27 10.15 1.34 -15.20
C LEU A 27 11.29 0.35 -14.92
N ARG A 28 12.56 0.79 -14.97
CA ARG A 28 13.70 -0.08 -14.63
C ARG A 28 13.66 -0.61 -13.20
N ALA A 29 13.12 0.15 -12.25
CA ALA A 29 12.99 -0.26 -10.86
C ALA A 29 11.77 -1.16 -10.56
N ALA A 30 10.79 -1.23 -11.47
CA ALA A 30 9.59 -2.04 -11.30
C ALA A 30 9.89 -3.55 -11.19
N ASP A 31 8.93 -4.35 -10.75
CA ASP A 31 9.07 -5.81 -10.68
C ASP A 31 9.57 -6.40 -12.02
N PRO A 32 10.60 -7.27 -12.01
CA PRO A 32 11.14 -7.86 -13.24
C PRO A 32 10.10 -8.51 -14.16
N ALA A 33 9.06 -9.15 -13.60
CA ALA A 33 7.99 -9.76 -14.38
C ALA A 33 7.12 -8.69 -15.06
N LEU A 34 6.78 -7.60 -14.36
CA LEU A 34 6.04 -6.48 -14.95
C LEU A 34 6.84 -5.78 -16.05
N ARG A 35 8.14 -5.56 -15.84
CA ARG A 35 9.02 -4.98 -16.89
C ARG A 35 9.04 -5.83 -18.15
N ARG A 36 9.19 -7.16 -18.00
CA ARG A 36 9.14 -8.10 -19.13
C ARG A 36 7.77 -8.09 -19.82
N ALA A 37 6.69 -8.00 -19.05
CA ALA A 37 5.34 -7.91 -19.60
C ALA A 37 5.18 -6.66 -20.47
N VAL A 38 5.63 -5.49 -19.99
CA VAL A 38 5.61 -4.25 -20.79
C VAL A 38 6.43 -4.41 -22.08
N GLN A 39 7.66 -4.91 -22.00
CA GLN A 39 8.51 -5.12 -23.17
C GLN A 39 7.87 -6.09 -24.19
N ALA A 40 7.29 -7.19 -23.72
CA ALA A 40 6.61 -8.16 -24.57
C ALA A 40 5.40 -7.54 -25.28
N LEU A 41 4.58 -6.75 -24.57
CA LEU A 41 3.41 -6.09 -25.14
C LEU A 41 3.78 -5.10 -26.26
N TYR A 42 4.83 -4.30 -26.07
CA TYR A 42 5.33 -3.40 -27.13
C TYR A 42 5.87 -4.18 -28.33
N ALA A 43 6.64 -5.25 -28.09
CA ALA A 43 7.14 -6.11 -29.16
C ALA A 43 6.01 -6.77 -29.96
N THR A 44 4.96 -7.27 -29.29
CA THR A 44 3.77 -7.84 -29.95
C THR A 44 3.02 -6.79 -30.78
N ALA A 45 2.97 -5.55 -30.32
CA ALA A 45 2.36 -4.45 -31.06
C ALA A 45 3.23 -3.92 -32.22
N GLY A 46 4.49 -4.36 -32.33
CA GLY A 46 5.45 -3.79 -33.29
C GLY A 46 5.84 -2.34 -32.99
N LEU A 47 5.73 -1.92 -31.72
CA LEU A 47 5.99 -0.56 -31.27
C LEU A 47 7.32 -0.48 -30.49
N ASP A 48 7.94 0.71 -30.51
CA ASP A 48 9.05 1.05 -29.63
C ASP A 48 8.49 1.69 -28.35
N LEU A 49 9.00 1.28 -27.19
CA LEU A 49 8.63 1.83 -25.89
C LEU A 49 9.25 3.20 -25.63
N ARG A 50 10.40 3.51 -26.25
CA ARG A 50 11.14 4.75 -25.97
C ARG A 50 10.32 6.02 -26.29
N PRO A 51 9.65 6.15 -27.46
CA PRO A 51 8.82 7.31 -27.75
C PRO A 51 7.73 7.58 -26.71
N ASP A 52 7.14 6.53 -26.13
CA ASP A 52 6.10 6.69 -25.12
C ASP A 52 6.66 7.11 -23.75
N LEU A 53 7.86 6.64 -23.40
CA LEU A 53 8.58 7.15 -22.21
C LEU A 53 8.96 8.64 -22.39
N ASP A 54 9.38 9.03 -23.59
CA ASP A 54 9.68 10.42 -23.92
C ASP A 54 8.41 11.29 -23.87
N ALA A 55 7.28 10.77 -24.37
CA ALA A 55 5.99 11.43 -24.29
C ALA A 55 5.51 11.63 -22.84
N LEU A 56 5.72 10.63 -21.98
CA LEU A 56 5.44 10.75 -20.53
C LEU A 56 6.33 11.82 -19.88
N ALA A 57 7.62 11.85 -20.21
CA ALA A 57 8.56 12.83 -19.68
C ALA A 57 8.24 14.28 -20.15
N ALA A 58 7.69 14.44 -21.35
CA ALA A 58 7.26 15.73 -21.89
C ALA A 58 5.87 16.18 -21.42
N ALA A 59 5.13 15.33 -20.70
CA ALA A 59 3.79 15.67 -20.22
C ALA A 59 3.85 16.84 -19.20
N PRO A 60 2.77 17.63 -19.07
CA PRO A 60 2.71 18.72 -18.11
C PRO A 60 3.09 18.26 -16.69
N GLN A 61 4.00 19.01 -16.08
CA GLN A 61 4.41 18.74 -14.70
C GLN A 61 3.37 19.29 -13.73
N ILE A 62 3.01 18.45 -12.78
CA ILE A 62 2.13 18.69 -11.66
C ILE A 62 3.01 18.71 -10.41
N ALA A 63 3.11 19.87 -9.78
CA ALA A 63 3.74 20.02 -8.48
C ALA A 63 2.75 19.64 -7.36
N ALA A 64 3.30 19.11 -6.28
CA ALA A 64 2.55 18.92 -5.05
C ALA A 64 2.53 20.22 -4.23
N ASP A 65 1.52 20.36 -3.39
CA ASP A 65 1.52 21.33 -2.29
C ASP A 65 2.33 20.72 -1.12
N PRO A 66 3.47 21.31 -0.72
CA PRO A 66 4.31 20.77 0.35
C PRO A 66 3.56 20.57 1.68
N ALA A 67 2.64 21.48 2.02
CA ALA A 67 1.84 21.36 3.24
C ALA A 67 0.85 20.19 3.15
N ALA A 68 0.30 19.94 1.96
CA ALA A 68 -0.56 18.79 1.71
C ALA A 68 0.22 17.47 1.77
N VAL A 69 1.48 17.45 1.28
CA VAL A 69 2.36 16.27 1.40
C VAL A 69 2.63 15.95 2.86
N GLU A 70 3.00 16.94 3.67
CA GLU A 70 3.26 16.74 5.09
C GLU A 70 2.01 16.23 5.83
N ARG A 71 0.85 16.85 5.59
CA ARG A 71 -0.42 16.41 6.19
C ARG A 71 -0.79 15.00 5.77
N PHE A 72 -0.60 14.67 4.49
CA PHE A 72 -0.84 13.31 3.98
C PHE A 72 0.09 12.30 4.67
N ALA A 73 1.38 12.62 4.80
CA ALA A 73 2.35 11.76 5.46
C ALA A 73 1.99 11.50 6.94
N GLN A 74 1.58 12.54 7.68
CA GLN A 74 1.22 12.42 9.10
C GLN A 74 -0.09 11.63 9.33
N GLY A 75 -1.06 11.74 8.43
CA GLY A 75 -2.40 11.18 8.63
C GLY A 75 -2.69 9.85 7.91
N LEU A 76 -1.97 9.55 6.83
CA LEU A 76 -2.33 8.48 5.89
C LEU A 76 -1.16 7.55 5.53
N VAL A 77 0.07 7.84 5.99
CA VAL A 77 1.22 6.93 5.83
C VAL A 77 1.47 6.23 7.15
N PHE A 78 1.42 4.89 7.14
CA PHE A 78 1.66 4.10 8.34
C PHE A 78 3.16 4.04 8.68
N ASP A 79 3.55 4.71 9.77
CA ASP A 79 4.93 4.80 10.27
C ASP A 79 5.39 3.57 11.07
N GLY A 80 4.45 2.74 11.52
CA GLY A 80 4.70 1.53 12.28
C GLY A 80 4.89 1.69 13.78
N ASP A 81 4.69 2.90 14.35
CA ASP A 81 4.82 3.15 15.80
C ASP A 81 3.56 2.71 16.58
N LEU A 82 3.30 1.40 16.55
CA LEU A 82 2.10 0.82 17.14
C LEU A 82 2.10 0.94 18.66
N LYS A 83 0.95 1.34 19.21
CA LYS A 83 0.71 1.46 20.66
C LYS A 83 -0.15 0.32 21.23
N ILE A 84 -0.88 -0.38 20.36
CA ILE A 84 -1.78 -1.47 20.70
C ILE A 84 -1.61 -2.63 19.71
N PRO A 85 -2.07 -3.85 20.02
CA PRO A 85 -2.12 -4.94 19.06
C PRO A 85 -2.93 -4.57 17.82
N VAL A 86 -2.38 -4.79 16.64
CA VAL A 86 -3.01 -4.60 15.32
C VAL A 86 -3.02 -5.94 14.58
N LEU A 87 -4.16 -6.24 13.96
CA LEU A 87 -4.33 -7.34 13.01
C LEU A 87 -4.73 -6.74 11.66
N THR A 88 -3.95 -6.96 10.61
CA THR A 88 -4.34 -6.63 9.24
C THR A 88 -4.88 -7.87 8.56
N VAL A 89 -5.98 -7.73 7.83
CA VAL A 89 -6.54 -8.78 6.95
C VAL A 89 -6.56 -8.24 5.53
N SER A 90 -6.03 -8.96 4.58
CA SER A 90 -5.96 -8.51 3.18
C SER A 90 -6.23 -9.63 2.19
N ASN A 91 -6.96 -9.35 1.12
CA ASN A 91 -7.12 -10.30 0.03
C ASN A 91 -5.83 -10.32 -0.81
N ILE A 92 -5.36 -11.51 -1.21
CA ILE A 92 -4.15 -11.63 -2.03
C ILE A 92 -4.35 -10.97 -3.41
N GLY A 93 -5.57 -11.03 -3.96
CA GLY A 93 -5.94 -10.39 -5.22
C GLY A 93 -6.49 -8.96 -5.08
N ASP A 94 -6.13 -8.23 -4.02
CA ASP A 94 -6.51 -6.83 -3.84
C ASP A 94 -5.59 -5.89 -4.65
N GLN A 95 -6.18 -5.14 -5.59
CA GLN A 95 -5.45 -4.19 -6.45
C GLN A 95 -5.47 -2.74 -5.91
N ILE A 96 -6.14 -2.48 -4.78
CA ILE A 96 -6.21 -1.18 -4.11
C ILE A 96 -5.28 -1.15 -2.90
N SER A 97 -5.31 -2.21 -2.08
CA SER A 97 -4.46 -2.41 -0.89
C SER A 97 -3.58 -3.65 -1.06
N THR A 98 -2.65 -3.55 -2.01
CA THR A 98 -1.80 -4.66 -2.47
C THR A 98 -0.98 -5.31 -1.37
N VAL A 99 -0.60 -6.58 -1.58
CA VAL A 99 0.31 -7.31 -0.68
C VAL A 99 1.63 -6.55 -0.48
N ALA A 100 2.15 -5.88 -1.51
CA ALA A 100 3.36 -5.07 -1.41
C ALA A 100 3.21 -3.88 -0.43
N GLN A 101 2.05 -3.21 -0.41
CA GLN A 101 1.77 -2.17 0.58
C GLN A 101 1.68 -2.75 2.01
N GLN A 102 1.10 -3.95 2.16
CA GLN A 102 1.08 -4.64 3.46
C GLN A 102 2.51 -5.01 3.92
N GLN A 103 3.36 -5.49 3.02
CA GLN A 103 4.76 -5.79 3.32
C GLN A 103 5.53 -4.54 3.74
N PHE A 104 5.31 -3.41 3.06
CA PHE A 104 5.92 -2.13 3.44
C PHE A 104 5.50 -1.70 4.86
N TYR A 105 4.23 -1.83 5.22
CA TYR A 105 3.78 -1.55 6.58
C TYR A 105 4.42 -2.49 7.61
N GLY A 106 4.50 -3.79 7.31
CA GLY A 106 5.19 -4.76 8.17
C GLY A 106 6.67 -4.40 8.38
N GLU A 107 7.35 -3.96 7.34
CA GLU A 107 8.73 -3.48 7.40
C GLU A 107 8.89 -2.23 8.27
N ASN A 108 7.98 -1.26 8.16
CA ASN A 108 7.99 -0.07 9.02
C ASN A 108 7.80 -0.41 10.50
N VAL A 109 6.82 -1.28 10.82
CA VAL A 109 6.61 -1.80 12.18
C VAL A 109 7.85 -2.53 12.69
N ARG A 110 8.55 -3.26 11.81
CA ARG A 110 9.79 -3.95 12.15
C ARG A 110 10.90 -2.98 12.50
N ARG A 111 11.09 -1.93 11.70
CA ARG A 111 12.06 -0.85 11.96
C ARG A 111 11.75 -0.10 13.25
N ALA A 112 10.48 0.09 13.58
CA ALA A 112 10.04 0.68 14.85
C ALA A 112 10.20 -0.26 16.07
N GLY A 113 10.62 -1.52 15.87
CA GLY A 113 10.77 -2.50 16.94
C GLY A 113 9.44 -3.00 17.52
N LYS A 114 8.33 -2.85 16.79
CA LYS A 114 6.96 -3.14 17.27
C LYS A 114 6.36 -4.43 16.68
N ASN A 115 7.17 -5.33 16.13
CA ASN A 115 6.73 -6.60 15.50
C ASN A 115 5.79 -7.45 16.38
N ALA A 116 5.94 -7.39 17.71
CA ALA A 116 5.07 -8.12 18.63
C ALA A 116 3.60 -7.64 18.55
N LEU A 117 3.38 -6.38 18.16
CA LEU A 117 2.06 -5.76 18.07
C LEU A 117 1.38 -5.99 16.73
N LEU A 118 2.10 -6.27 15.64
CA LEU A 118 1.49 -6.54 14.33
C LEU A 118 1.34 -8.03 14.05
N ARG A 119 0.17 -8.43 13.57
CA ARG A 119 -0.03 -9.68 12.83
C ARG A 119 -0.71 -9.35 11.51
N GLN A 120 -0.24 -9.96 10.43
CA GLN A 120 -0.79 -9.77 9.09
C GLN A 120 -1.33 -11.11 8.60
N THR A 121 -2.58 -11.14 8.17
CA THR A 121 -3.24 -12.31 7.60
C THR A 121 -3.69 -12.02 6.18
N TYR A 122 -3.68 -13.07 5.37
CA TYR A 122 -4.01 -13.00 3.96
C TYR A 122 -5.11 -14.01 3.64
N VAL A 123 -6.09 -13.56 2.85
CA VAL A 123 -7.19 -14.40 2.36
C VAL A 123 -6.99 -14.61 0.86
N GLU A 124 -7.02 -15.87 0.43
CA GLU A 124 -6.91 -16.24 -0.98
C GLU A 124 -8.23 -15.95 -1.70
N SER A 125 -8.43 -14.68 -2.06
CA SER A 125 -9.59 -14.18 -2.79
C SER A 125 -9.19 -12.95 -3.61
N VAL A 126 -10.04 -12.62 -4.59
CA VAL A 126 -9.88 -11.47 -5.48
C VAL A 126 -10.84 -10.35 -5.05
N GLY A 127 -10.39 -9.09 -5.17
CA GLY A 127 -11.20 -7.92 -4.87
C GLY A 127 -10.75 -7.19 -3.60
N HIS A 128 -11.32 -6.00 -3.40
CA HIS A 128 -10.99 -5.13 -2.26
C HIS A 128 -12.01 -5.33 -1.14
N CYS A 129 -11.52 -5.66 0.06
CA CYS A 129 -12.33 -5.93 1.25
C CYS A 129 -13.41 -7.02 1.03
N ALA A 130 -13.14 -7.99 0.16
CA ALA A 130 -14.07 -9.04 -0.24
C ALA A 130 -14.05 -10.22 0.75
N PHE A 131 -14.20 -9.93 2.05
CA PHE A 131 -14.17 -10.92 3.12
C PHE A 131 -15.55 -11.49 3.41
N SER A 132 -15.64 -12.81 3.56
CA SER A 132 -16.86 -13.48 4.03
C SER A 132 -17.18 -13.09 5.49
N PRO A 133 -18.45 -13.20 5.94
CA PRO A 133 -18.80 -12.99 7.34
C PRO A 133 -18.02 -13.88 8.32
N ALA A 134 -17.69 -15.11 7.92
CA ALA A 134 -16.90 -16.03 8.74
C ALA A 134 -15.46 -15.54 8.93
N GLU A 135 -14.82 -15.04 7.86
CA GLU A 135 -13.47 -14.45 7.93
C GLU A 135 -13.45 -13.19 8.79
N GLN A 136 -14.46 -12.33 8.68
CA GLN A 136 -14.61 -11.14 9.53
C GLN A 136 -14.76 -11.53 11.00
N GLN A 137 -15.58 -12.54 11.31
CA GLN A 137 -15.75 -13.04 12.68
C GLN A 137 -14.45 -13.65 13.22
N ALA A 138 -13.72 -14.42 12.41
CA ALA A 138 -12.44 -15.00 12.79
C ALA A 138 -11.40 -13.92 13.09
N ALA A 139 -11.30 -12.88 12.25
CA ALA A 139 -10.41 -11.75 12.45
C ALA A 139 -10.73 -10.99 13.75
N LEU A 140 -12.02 -10.74 14.02
CA LEU A 140 -12.45 -10.09 15.26
C LEU A 140 -12.06 -10.91 16.49
N ARG A 141 -12.29 -12.23 16.47
CA ARG A 141 -11.86 -13.11 17.58
C ARG A 141 -10.34 -13.07 17.77
N ALA A 142 -9.58 -13.13 16.68
CA ALA A 142 -8.12 -13.11 16.73
C ALA A 142 -7.55 -11.81 17.31
N VAL A 143 -8.17 -10.65 17.06
CA VAL A 143 -7.71 -9.39 17.69
C VAL A 143 -8.12 -9.32 19.16
N VAL A 144 -9.33 -9.76 19.52
CA VAL A 144 -9.81 -9.80 20.91
C VAL A 144 -8.92 -10.69 21.78
N ASP A 145 -8.53 -11.86 21.29
CA ASP A 145 -7.65 -12.79 22.01
C ASP A 145 -6.24 -12.22 22.25
N ARG A 146 -5.83 -11.22 21.46
CA ARG A 146 -4.53 -10.55 21.59
C ARG A 146 -4.57 -9.31 22.47
N LEU A 147 -5.76 -8.78 22.79
CA LEU A 147 -5.86 -7.70 23.75
C LEU A 147 -5.42 -8.24 25.12
N PRO A 148 -4.61 -7.48 25.87
CA PRO A 148 -4.34 -7.86 27.25
C PRO A 148 -5.67 -7.92 27.98
N ALA A 149 -6.07 -9.11 28.40
CA ALA A 149 -7.18 -9.23 29.33
C ALA A 149 -6.79 -8.45 30.58
N ALA A 150 -7.75 -7.75 31.21
CA ALA A 150 -7.58 -7.40 32.60
C ALA A 150 -7.31 -8.70 33.39
N GLY A 151 -6.04 -8.94 33.74
CA GLY A 151 -5.63 -10.09 34.55
C GLY A 151 -5.35 -11.44 33.85
N ARG A 152 -5.08 -11.54 32.54
CA ARG A 152 -4.63 -12.81 31.92
C ARG A 152 -3.24 -12.68 31.28
N PRO A 153 -2.29 -13.62 31.52
CA PRO A 153 -0.99 -13.59 30.85
C PRO A 153 -1.12 -13.85 29.34
N PRO A 154 -0.25 -13.25 28.52
CA PRO A 154 -0.34 -13.33 27.06
C PRO A 154 -0.18 -14.78 26.58
N THR A 155 -1.13 -15.26 25.78
CA THR A 155 -1.02 -16.54 25.10
C THR A 155 -0.09 -16.40 23.89
N ARG A 156 0.90 -17.28 23.82
CA ARG A 156 1.77 -17.42 22.64
C ARG A 156 0.95 -18.11 21.55
N ALA A 157 0.66 -17.41 20.46
CA ALA A 157 0.17 -18.03 19.24
C ALA A 157 1.29 -18.89 18.64
N ARG A 158 0.98 -20.16 18.35
CA ARG A 158 1.75 -21.03 17.44
C ARG A 158 1.34 -20.75 16.01
#